data_AF-A0A8S1Y5E1-F1
#
_entry.id   AF-A0A8S1Y5E1-F1
#
_cell.length_a   1.000
_cell.length_b   1.000
_cell.length_c   1.000
_cell.angle_alpha   90.00
_cell.angle_beta   90.00
_cell.angle_gamma   90.00
#
_symmetry.space_group_name_H-M   'P 1'
#
loop_
_entity.id
_entity.type
_entity.pdbx_description
1 polymer ?
#
loop_
_entity_poly.entity_id
_entity_poly.type
_entity_poly.pdbx_seq_one_letter_code
_entity_poly.pdbx_strand_id
1 'polypeptide(L)'
;MKFLICLALIAFTQAVVIKHASNPHAAVFAQLENLEDNPLGKKILDTIALQMKNQSPLSDIAKMLQDLRENLVLQQQDAELVHVAQEADCEAEIYGYNRRIEFASNEITEATMDINKYTSEIELLEQEIENQVIQLNILNQQEEQLREQRAEDHAAYEEREIQTPKVVEALDVIAAKLSAIQPEADAEVVLAELERVGGENPILALVQLASTFSAEKLQSVQAKIGELRASLEQALIDDREQEIQSQLNFEAQIYQIEEQREAIQSAKAEAETKVVQVEHMLAAAKKRKFDAGRELESASNGKKMKEAQCDNWRSLYARDTEQRSTEISIIRQVEQILATKLEGASSYIKGRIN
;
A
#
# COMPACT_ATOMS: atom_id res chain seq x y z
N MET A 1 -91.57 -39.46 33.44
CA MET A 1 -92.85 -40.09 33.81
C MET A 1 -93.73 -40.08 32.57
N LYS A 2 -94.13 -41.27 32.09
CA LYS A 2 -95.31 -41.62 31.25
C LYS A 2 -95.51 -40.87 29.90
N PHE A 3 -95.33 -41.48 28.73
CA PHE A 3 -96.16 -42.47 28.00
C PHE A 3 -97.42 -41.93 27.28
N LEU A 4 -97.59 -42.45 26.04
CA LEU A 4 -98.78 -42.59 25.17
C LEU A 4 -99.30 -41.33 24.45
N ILE A 5 -99.35 -41.22 23.11
CA ILE A 5 -99.94 -42.03 21.99
C ILE A 5 -101.30 -41.47 21.51
N CYS A 6 -101.49 -41.49 20.18
CA CYS A 6 -102.72 -41.35 19.35
C CYS A 6 -103.18 -39.95 18.95
N LEU A 7 -103.75 -39.67 17.76
CA LEU A 7 -103.77 -40.28 16.41
C LEU A 7 -104.61 -39.30 15.57
N ALA A 8 -104.23 -39.11 14.30
CA ALA A 8 -105.05 -38.68 13.16
C ALA A 8 -105.85 -37.35 13.21
N LEU A 9 -105.50 -36.40 12.32
CA LEU A 9 -106.39 -35.94 11.23
C LEU A 9 -105.69 -34.93 10.30
N ILE A 10 -105.46 -35.42 9.09
CA ILE A 10 -105.43 -34.78 7.77
C ILE A 10 -105.76 -33.27 7.76
N ALA A 11 -104.78 -32.45 7.36
CA ALA A 11 -105.02 -31.27 6.55
C ALA A 11 -103.82 -31.05 5.61
N PHE A 12 -104.03 -31.42 4.36
CA PHE A 12 -103.20 -31.03 3.23
C PHE A 12 -103.18 -29.50 3.14
N THR A 13 -102.01 -28.89 3.33
CA THR A 13 -101.67 -27.63 2.65
C THR A 13 -100.48 -27.92 1.76
N GLN A 14 -100.78 -28.16 0.49
CA GLN A 14 -99.79 -28.14 -0.57
C GLN A 14 -99.16 -26.75 -0.59
N ALA A 15 -97.98 -26.61 0.00
CA ALA A 15 -97.05 -25.56 -0.39
C ALA A 15 -96.63 -25.90 -1.83
N VAL A 16 -97.35 -25.32 -2.78
CA VAL A 16 -96.97 -25.31 -4.19
C VAL A 16 -95.65 -24.54 -4.24
N VAL A 17 -94.56 -25.28 -4.23
CA VAL A 17 -93.26 -24.78 -4.69
C VAL A 17 -93.47 -24.46 -6.16
N ILE A 18 -93.69 -23.18 -6.45
CA ILE A 18 -93.59 -22.65 -7.81
C ILE A 18 -92.13 -22.85 -8.21
N LYS A 19 -91.84 -23.98 -8.86
CA LYS A 19 -90.63 -24.11 -9.68
C LYS A 19 -90.76 -23.04 -10.77
N HIS A 20 -90.13 -21.88 -10.54
CA HIS A 20 -89.70 -21.05 -11.66
C HIS A 20 -88.95 -21.99 -12.60
N ALA A 21 -89.29 -21.95 -13.89
CA ALA A 21 -88.58 -22.70 -14.91
C ALA A 21 -87.10 -22.28 -14.84
N SER A 22 -86.28 -23.06 -14.12
CA SER A 22 -84.83 -22.89 -14.16
C SER A 22 -84.44 -23.15 -15.60
N ASN A 23 -84.00 -22.11 -16.30
CA ASN A 23 -83.47 -22.26 -17.66
C ASN A 23 -82.52 -23.47 -17.65
N PRO A 24 -82.76 -24.52 -18.46
CA PRO A 24 -81.96 -25.74 -18.44
C PRO A 24 -80.48 -25.48 -18.77
N HIS A 25 -80.17 -24.28 -19.27
CA HIS A 25 -78.82 -23.82 -19.58
C HIS A 25 -78.28 -22.74 -18.62
N ALA A 26 -78.96 -22.41 -17.52
CA ALA A 26 -78.55 -21.33 -16.60
C ALA A 26 -77.10 -21.48 -16.08
N ALA A 27 -76.68 -22.70 -15.75
CA ALA A 27 -75.31 -22.98 -15.31
C ALA A 27 -74.26 -22.87 -16.44
N VAL A 28 -74.68 -23.03 -17.70
CA VAL A 28 -73.81 -22.84 -18.88
C VAL A 28 -73.69 -21.36 -19.20
N PHE A 29 -74.78 -20.61 -19.07
CA PHE A 29 -74.81 -19.16 -19.29
C PHE A 29 -73.94 -18.44 -18.26
N ALA A 30 -74.05 -18.78 -16.98
CA ALA A 30 -73.19 -18.20 -15.94
C ALA A 30 -71.68 -18.50 -16.17
N GLN A 31 -71.34 -19.67 -16.73
CA GLN A 31 -69.95 -19.99 -17.09
C GLN A 31 -69.45 -19.18 -18.29
N LEU A 32 -70.31 -18.93 -19.28
CA LEU A 32 -69.99 -18.11 -20.45
C LEU A 32 -69.95 -16.61 -20.13
N GLU A 33 -70.80 -16.13 -19.21
CA GLU A 33 -70.78 -14.77 -18.67
C GLU A 33 -69.48 -14.51 -17.89
N ASN A 34 -69.07 -15.44 -17.02
CA ASN A 34 -67.77 -15.32 -16.32
C ASN A 34 -66.56 -15.31 -17.28
N LEU A 35 -66.67 -15.96 -18.44
CA LEU A 35 -65.63 -15.90 -19.49
C LEU A 35 -65.68 -14.59 -20.27
N GLU A 36 -66.86 -13.99 -20.41
CA GLU A 36 -67.08 -12.70 -21.04
C GLU A 36 -66.53 -11.52 -20.23
N ASP A 37 -66.44 -11.67 -18.90
CA ASP A 37 -65.77 -10.71 -18.02
C ASP A 37 -64.26 -10.59 -18.33
N ASN A 38 -63.68 -11.57 -19.03
CA ASN A 38 -62.30 -11.51 -19.51
C ASN A 38 -62.23 -10.97 -20.97
N PRO A 39 -61.36 -9.97 -21.28
CA PRO A 39 -61.23 -9.43 -22.63
C PRO A 39 -60.93 -10.47 -23.72
N LEU A 40 -60.09 -11.47 -23.42
CA LEU A 40 -59.80 -12.55 -24.36
C LEU A 40 -60.99 -13.51 -24.47
N GLY A 41 -61.60 -13.88 -23.34
CA GLY A 41 -62.77 -14.76 -23.32
C GLY A 41 -63.93 -14.18 -24.12
N LYS A 42 -64.22 -12.89 -23.94
CA LYS A 42 -65.19 -12.15 -24.78
C LYS A 42 -64.83 -12.20 -26.25
N LYS A 43 -63.58 -11.89 -26.63
CA LYS A 43 -63.13 -11.90 -28.03
C LYS A 43 -63.24 -13.28 -28.66
N ILE A 44 -62.93 -14.34 -27.91
CA ILE A 44 -63.10 -15.73 -28.33
C ILE A 44 -64.58 -16.02 -28.58
N LEU A 45 -65.46 -15.69 -27.62
CA LEU A 45 -66.90 -15.92 -27.74
C LEU A 45 -67.54 -15.12 -28.89
N ASP A 46 -67.08 -13.88 -29.13
CA ASP A 46 -67.52 -13.05 -30.26
C ASP A 46 -67.05 -13.64 -31.60
N THR A 47 -65.81 -14.15 -31.65
CA THR A 47 -65.27 -14.83 -32.84
C THR A 47 -66.05 -16.11 -33.14
N ILE A 48 -66.39 -16.89 -32.12
CA ILE A 48 -67.25 -18.07 -32.25
C ILE A 48 -68.63 -17.68 -32.78
N ALA A 49 -69.24 -16.61 -32.24
CA ALA A 49 -70.54 -16.11 -32.70
C ALA A 49 -70.54 -15.73 -34.18
N LEU A 50 -69.48 -15.04 -34.63
CA LEU A 50 -69.28 -14.69 -36.04
C LEU A 50 -69.15 -15.93 -36.93
N GLN A 51 -68.36 -16.92 -36.52
CA GLN A 51 -68.21 -18.18 -37.28
C GLN A 51 -69.52 -18.96 -37.36
N MET A 52 -70.28 -19.02 -36.26
CA MET A 52 -71.60 -19.65 -36.26
C MET A 52 -72.62 -18.91 -37.15
N LYS A 53 -72.58 -17.58 -37.18
CA LYS A 53 -73.40 -16.75 -38.08
C LYS A 53 -73.09 -17.03 -39.56
N ASN A 54 -71.81 -17.26 -39.87
CA ASN A 54 -71.34 -17.60 -41.21
C ASN A 54 -71.54 -19.08 -41.58
N GLN A 55 -72.26 -19.85 -40.77
CA GLN A 55 -72.53 -21.28 -40.96
C GLN A 55 -71.27 -22.16 -40.99
N SER A 56 -70.17 -21.71 -40.37
CA SER A 56 -68.96 -22.51 -40.25
C SER A 56 -69.25 -23.78 -39.43
N PRO A 57 -68.77 -24.96 -39.86
CA PRO A 57 -68.87 -26.19 -39.09
C PRO A 57 -68.29 -26.03 -37.68
N LEU A 58 -68.94 -26.66 -36.69
CA LEU A 58 -68.45 -26.68 -35.30
C LEU A 58 -67.06 -27.33 -35.18
N SER A 59 -66.70 -28.23 -36.10
CA SER A 59 -65.35 -28.80 -36.22
C SER A 59 -64.29 -27.74 -36.51
N ASP A 60 -64.61 -26.71 -37.30
CA ASP A 60 -63.67 -25.67 -37.70
C ASP A 60 -63.46 -24.67 -36.57
N ILE A 61 -64.52 -24.40 -35.79
CA ILE A 61 -64.45 -23.62 -34.55
C ILE A 61 -63.60 -24.35 -33.50
N ALA A 62 -63.83 -25.65 -33.33
CA ALA A 62 -63.03 -26.47 -32.41
C ALA A 62 -61.56 -26.51 -32.83
N LYS A 63 -61.29 -26.68 -34.13
CA LYS A 63 -59.92 -26.65 -34.67
C LYS A 63 -59.25 -25.30 -34.45
N MET A 64 -59.94 -24.18 -34.66
CA MET A 64 -59.40 -22.85 -34.40
C MET A 64 -58.99 -22.66 -32.94
N LEU A 65 -59.83 -23.09 -31.99
CA LEU A 65 -59.51 -23.01 -30.56
C LEU A 65 -58.33 -23.90 -30.19
N GLN A 66 -58.27 -25.11 -30.76
CA GLN A 66 -57.16 -26.02 -30.62
C GLN A 66 -55.86 -25.41 -31.16
N ASP A 67 -55.88 -24.84 -32.37
CA ASP A 67 -54.74 -24.19 -33.00
C ASP A 67 -54.26 -22.98 -32.17
N LEU A 68 -55.18 -22.16 -31.63
CA LEU A 68 -54.84 -21.04 -30.75
C LEU A 68 -54.16 -21.52 -29.46
N ARG A 69 -54.68 -22.58 -28.84
CA ARG A 69 -54.10 -23.18 -27.64
C ARG A 69 -52.73 -23.78 -27.91
N GLU A 70 -52.58 -24.53 -29.00
CA GLU A 70 -51.31 -25.13 -29.40
C GLU A 70 -50.26 -24.05 -29.70
N ASN A 71 -50.64 -22.96 -30.38
CA ASN A 71 -49.77 -21.82 -30.59
C ASN A 71 -49.29 -21.18 -29.28
N LEU A 72 -50.17 -21.00 -28.28
CA LEU A 72 -49.76 -20.45 -26.97
C LEU A 72 -48.83 -21.41 -26.20
N VAL A 73 -49.05 -22.72 -26.33
CA VAL A 73 -48.16 -23.75 -25.75
C VAL A 73 -46.79 -23.70 -26.42
N LEU A 74 -46.72 -23.60 -27.75
CA LEU A 74 -45.47 -23.46 -28.49
C LEU A 74 -44.74 -22.17 -28.09
N GLN A 75 -45.45 -21.03 -28.00
CA GLN A 75 -44.87 -19.78 -27.52
C GLN A 75 -44.31 -19.88 -26.10
N GLN A 76 -44.96 -20.63 -25.20
CA GLN A 76 -44.43 -20.87 -23.86
C GLN A 76 -43.16 -21.74 -23.90
N GLN A 77 -43.12 -22.78 -24.75
CA GLN A 77 -41.92 -23.60 -24.93
C GLN A 77 -40.74 -22.79 -25.49
N ASP A 78 -41.00 -21.94 -26.49
CA ASP A 78 -39.98 -21.05 -27.04
C ASP A 78 -39.49 -20.03 -25.99
N ALA A 79 -40.41 -19.45 -25.22
CA ALA A 79 -40.07 -18.54 -24.13
C ALA A 79 -39.25 -19.22 -23.02
N GLU A 80 -39.53 -20.49 -22.70
CA GLU A 80 -38.75 -21.29 -21.76
C GLU A 80 -37.30 -21.46 -22.24
N LEU A 81 -37.12 -21.84 -23.51
CA LEU A 81 -35.79 -22.02 -24.09
C LEU A 81 -34.99 -20.71 -24.06
N VAL A 82 -35.65 -19.58 -24.36
CA VAL A 82 -35.02 -18.25 -24.26
C VAL A 82 -34.68 -17.92 -22.80
N HIS A 83 -35.58 -18.18 -21.85
CA HIS A 83 -35.35 -17.90 -20.44
C HIS A 83 -34.18 -18.71 -19.88
N VAL A 84 -34.11 -20.00 -20.18
CA VAL A 84 -32.99 -20.87 -19.78
C VAL A 84 -31.65 -20.34 -20.34
N ALA A 85 -31.62 -19.94 -21.61
CA ALA A 85 -30.43 -19.35 -22.21
C ALA A 85 -30.03 -18.02 -21.54
N GLN A 86 -31.02 -17.17 -21.20
CA GLN A 86 -30.79 -15.91 -20.49
C GLN A 86 -30.28 -16.12 -19.06
N GLU A 87 -30.80 -17.11 -18.32
CA GLU A 87 -30.31 -17.43 -16.98
C GLU A 87 -28.87 -17.93 -17.02
N ALA A 88 -28.53 -18.78 -17.99
CA ALA A 88 -27.16 -19.25 -18.17
C ALA A 88 -26.18 -18.09 -18.51
N ASP A 89 -26.60 -17.16 -19.38
CA ASP A 89 -25.84 -15.95 -19.70
C ASP A 89 -25.69 -15.02 -18.49
N CYS A 90 -26.75 -14.86 -17.70
CA CYS A 90 -26.73 -14.10 -16.46
C CYS A 90 -25.74 -14.68 -15.44
N GLU A 91 -25.79 -15.99 -15.20
CA GLU A 91 -24.88 -16.67 -14.29
C GLU A 91 -23.41 -16.53 -14.75
N ALA A 92 -23.13 -16.78 -16.03
CA ALA A 92 -21.79 -16.71 -16.58
C ALA A 92 -21.18 -15.30 -16.50
N GLU A 93 -21.93 -14.27 -16.90
CA GLU A 93 -21.44 -12.88 -16.89
C GLU A 93 -21.28 -12.34 -15.47
N ILE A 94 -22.24 -12.59 -14.57
CA ILE A 94 -22.14 -12.18 -13.16
C ILE A 94 -20.94 -12.86 -12.49
N TYR A 95 -20.71 -14.15 -12.77
CA TYR A 95 -19.53 -14.86 -12.30
C TYR A 95 -18.23 -14.25 -12.85
N GLY A 96 -18.20 -13.89 -14.14
CA GLY A 96 -17.09 -13.19 -14.76
C GLY A 96 -16.78 -11.86 -14.08
N TYR A 97 -17.79 -11.05 -13.79
CA TYR A 97 -17.62 -9.81 -13.04
C TYR A 97 -17.13 -10.04 -11.61
N ASN A 98 -17.68 -11.04 -10.90
CA ASN A 98 -17.23 -11.36 -9.53
C ASN A 98 -15.73 -11.69 -9.49
N ARG A 99 -15.24 -12.50 -10.44
CA ARG A 99 -13.81 -12.82 -10.52
C ARG A 99 -12.95 -11.59 -10.79
N ARG A 100 -13.40 -10.69 -11.67
CA ARG A 100 -12.69 -9.44 -11.97
C ARG A 100 -12.64 -8.52 -10.75
N ILE A 101 -13.75 -8.41 -10.02
CA ILE A 101 -13.85 -7.65 -8.76
C ILE A 101 -12.89 -8.21 -7.71
N GLU A 102 -12.89 -9.54 -7.52
CA GLU A 102 -11.99 -10.21 -6.57
C GLU A 102 -10.52 -9.97 -6.92
N PHE A 103 -10.16 -10.20 -8.19
CA PHE A 103 -8.79 -9.98 -8.66
C PHE A 103 -8.35 -8.52 -8.45
N ALA A 104 -9.17 -7.55 -8.87
CA ALA A 104 -8.87 -6.13 -8.70
C ALA A 104 -8.75 -5.74 -7.22
N SER A 105 -9.59 -6.30 -6.35
CA SER A 105 -9.54 -6.04 -4.90
C SER A 105 -8.26 -6.59 -4.25
N ASN A 106 -7.84 -7.79 -4.67
CA ASN A 106 -6.59 -8.38 -4.20
C ASN A 106 -5.38 -7.56 -4.68
N GLU A 107 -5.33 -7.18 -5.96
CA GLU A 107 -4.28 -6.30 -6.51
C GLU A 107 -4.20 -4.94 -5.79
N ILE A 108 -5.34 -4.33 -5.45
CA ILE A 108 -5.35 -3.08 -4.65
C ILE A 108 -4.72 -3.31 -3.27
N THR A 109 -5.01 -4.43 -2.64
CA THR A 109 -4.48 -4.79 -1.32
C THR A 109 -2.98 -4.99 -1.38
N GLU A 110 -2.51 -5.83 -2.30
CA GLU A 110 -1.08 -6.10 -2.51
C GLU A 110 -0.31 -4.83 -2.89
N ALA A 111 -0.81 -4.05 -3.84
CA ALA A 111 -0.19 -2.79 -4.23
C ALA A 111 -0.14 -1.78 -3.07
N THR A 112 -1.12 -1.80 -2.16
CA THR A 112 -1.10 -0.95 -0.96
C THR A 112 -0.02 -1.39 0.03
N MET A 113 0.15 -2.70 0.23
CA MET A 113 1.24 -3.23 1.07
C MET A 113 2.61 -2.87 0.49
N ASP A 114 2.78 -3.02 -0.82
CA ASP A 114 3.98 -2.65 -1.55
C ASP A 114 4.28 -1.14 -1.43
N ILE A 115 3.26 -0.28 -1.58
CA ILE A 115 3.42 1.18 -1.41
C ILE A 115 3.97 1.48 -0.01
N ASN A 116 3.37 0.92 1.04
CA ASN A 116 3.81 1.17 2.40
C ASN A 116 5.23 0.67 2.64
N LYS A 117 5.57 -0.52 2.12
CA LYS A 117 6.91 -1.09 2.19
C LYS A 117 7.94 -0.18 1.52
N TYR A 118 7.72 0.21 0.27
CA TYR A 118 8.68 1.03 -0.48
C TYR A 118 8.81 2.44 0.08
N THR A 119 7.72 3.04 0.58
CA THR A 119 7.80 4.33 1.30
C THR A 119 8.66 4.22 2.56
N SER A 120 8.46 3.19 3.38
CA SER A 120 9.29 2.98 4.57
C SER A 120 10.75 2.68 4.23
N GLU A 121 11.01 1.94 3.15
CA GLU A 121 12.38 1.64 2.70
C GLU A 121 13.10 2.90 2.20
N ILE A 122 12.42 3.81 1.49
CA ILE A 122 12.97 5.11 1.11
C ILE A 122 13.34 5.93 2.34
N GLU A 123 12.43 6.06 3.32
CA GLU A 123 12.69 6.83 4.54
C GLU A 123 13.90 6.30 5.31
N LEU A 124 14.08 4.97 5.39
CA LEU A 124 15.24 4.37 6.04
C LEU A 124 16.54 4.64 5.27
N LEU A 125 16.52 4.55 3.94
CA LEU A 125 17.69 4.84 3.11
C LEU A 125 18.07 6.32 3.17
N GLU A 126 17.10 7.24 3.21
CA GLU A 126 17.36 8.67 3.37
C GLU A 126 18.02 8.98 4.72
N GLN A 127 17.57 8.35 5.80
CA GLN A 127 18.21 8.45 7.12
C GLN A 127 19.62 7.87 7.12
N GLU A 128 19.85 6.75 6.43
CA GLU A 128 21.18 6.16 6.27
C GLU A 128 22.13 7.11 5.54
N ILE A 129 21.67 7.70 4.42
CA ILE A 129 22.42 8.69 3.66
C ILE A 129 22.76 9.92 4.52
N GLU A 130 21.80 10.43 5.29
CA GLU A 130 22.03 11.56 6.20
C GLU A 130 23.10 11.24 7.25
N ASN A 131 23.03 10.06 7.87
CA ASN A 131 24.03 9.60 8.83
C ASN A 131 25.42 9.47 8.19
N GLN A 132 25.51 8.96 6.97
CA GLN A 132 26.77 8.85 6.23
C GLN A 132 27.35 10.24 5.91
N VAL A 133 26.52 11.22 5.54
CA VAL A 133 26.95 12.61 5.34
C VAL A 133 27.50 13.21 6.65
N ILE A 134 26.85 12.96 7.79
CA ILE A 134 27.34 13.40 9.10
C ILE A 134 28.70 12.77 9.40
N GLN A 135 28.87 11.47 9.18
CA GLN A 135 30.15 10.78 9.41
C GLN A 135 31.26 11.32 8.51
N LEU A 136 30.99 11.60 7.24
CA LEU A 136 31.96 12.21 6.33
C LEU A 136 32.40 13.60 6.82
N ASN A 137 31.47 14.41 7.33
CA ASN A 137 31.80 15.72 7.89
C ASN A 137 32.68 15.60 9.15
N ILE A 138 32.38 14.63 10.02
CA ILE A 138 33.20 14.35 11.21
C ILE A 138 34.62 13.94 10.80
N LEU A 139 34.76 13.04 9.82
CA LEU A 139 36.07 12.59 9.33
C LEU A 139 36.86 13.75 8.70
N ASN A 140 36.21 14.63 7.93
CA ASN A 140 36.87 15.81 7.36
C ASN A 140 37.36 16.77 8.47
N GLN A 141 36.56 17.00 9.51
CA GLN A 141 36.96 17.83 10.65
C GLN A 141 38.09 17.20 11.45
N GLN A 142 38.07 15.88 11.65
CA GLN A 142 39.16 15.15 12.30
C GLN A 142 40.46 15.25 11.50
N GLU A 143 40.40 15.13 10.17
CA GLU A 143 41.57 15.30 9.31
C GLU A 143 42.17 16.70 9.43
N GLU A 144 41.32 17.73 9.40
CA GLU A 144 41.74 19.13 9.53
C GLU A 144 42.41 19.38 10.89
N GLN A 145 41.79 18.94 11.99
CA GLN A 145 42.37 19.05 13.33
C GLN A 145 43.71 18.32 13.46
N LEU A 146 43.82 17.11 12.89
CA LEU A 146 45.07 16.36 12.91
C LEU A 146 46.17 17.07 12.11
N ARG A 147 45.84 17.68 10.97
CA ARG A 147 46.79 18.45 10.16
C ARG A 147 47.26 19.72 10.88
N GLU A 148 46.35 20.44 11.53
CA GLU A 148 46.67 21.61 12.35
C GLU A 148 47.59 21.24 13.52
N GLN A 149 47.20 20.25 14.32
CA GLN A 149 48.00 19.76 15.44
C GLN A 149 49.38 19.31 14.97
N ARG A 150 49.45 18.59 13.84
CA ARG A 150 50.73 18.13 13.29
C ARG A 150 51.63 19.29 12.89
N ALA A 151 51.08 20.36 12.30
CA ALA A 151 51.84 21.54 11.93
C ALA A 151 52.39 22.28 13.17
N GLU A 152 51.60 22.39 14.23
CA GLU A 152 52.04 22.97 15.51
C GLU A 152 53.15 22.14 16.17
N ASP A 153 52.96 20.82 16.26
CA ASP A 153 53.94 19.90 16.84
C ASP A 153 55.27 19.91 16.06
N HIS A 154 55.19 19.93 14.73
CA HIS A 154 56.37 20.01 13.86
C HIS A 154 57.12 21.32 14.02
N ALA A 155 56.43 22.46 14.06
CA ALA A 155 57.06 23.77 14.27
C ALA A 155 57.76 23.85 15.63
N ALA A 156 57.17 23.27 16.68
CA ALA A 156 57.78 23.19 18.00
C ALA A 156 59.02 22.29 18.01
N TYR A 157 59.00 21.18 17.25
CA TYR A 157 60.18 20.32 17.05
C TYR A 157 61.30 21.08 16.31
N GLU A 158 61.00 21.76 15.21
CA GLU A 158 61.99 22.53 14.43
C GLU A 158 62.68 23.60 15.30
N GLU A 159 61.92 24.28 16.16
CA GLU A 159 62.49 25.24 17.11
C GLU A 159 63.47 24.56 18.07
N ARG A 160 63.12 23.39 18.65
CA ARG A 160 64.01 22.63 19.54
C ARG A 160 65.25 22.12 18.82
N GLU A 161 65.11 21.66 17.57
CA GLU A 161 66.23 21.19 16.75
C GLU A 161 67.23 22.31 16.43
N ILE A 162 66.75 23.56 16.31
CA ILE A 162 67.61 24.74 16.09
C ILE A 162 68.21 25.29 17.39
N GLN A 163 67.43 25.37 18.47
CA GLN A 163 67.86 26.03 19.71
C GLN A 163 68.77 25.16 20.57
N THR A 164 68.48 23.86 20.68
CA THR A 164 69.23 22.96 21.58
C THR A 164 70.72 22.87 21.21
N PRO A 165 71.13 22.77 19.92
CA PRO A 165 72.55 22.80 19.56
C PRO A 165 73.24 24.11 19.92
N LYS A 166 72.56 25.26 19.83
CA LYS A 166 73.12 26.57 20.24
C LYS A 166 73.36 26.62 21.74
N VAL A 167 72.47 26.03 22.53
CA VAL A 167 72.64 25.91 23.98
C VAL A 167 73.81 24.99 24.30
N VAL A 168 73.92 23.85 23.62
CA VAL A 168 75.07 22.92 23.73
C VAL A 168 76.39 23.64 23.41
N GLU A 169 76.45 24.40 22.31
CA GLU A 169 77.62 25.21 21.93
C GLU A 169 77.96 26.27 22.98
N ALA A 170 76.96 26.97 23.53
CA ALA A 170 77.18 27.94 24.60
C ALA A 170 77.73 27.27 25.87
N LEU A 171 77.24 26.07 26.22
CA LEU A 171 77.76 25.28 27.34
C LEU A 171 79.20 24.82 27.10
N ASP A 172 79.58 24.49 25.86
CA ASP A 172 80.98 24.20 25.50
C ASP A 172 81.90 25.40 25.70
N VAL A 173 81.45 26.59 25.26
CA VAL A 173 82.20 27.84 25.48
C VAL A 173 82.34 28.13 26.98
N ILE A 174 81.28 27.95 27.77
CA ILE A 174 81.32 28.11 29.23
C ILE A 174 82.29 27.09 29.84
N ALA A 175 82.17 25.81 29.50
CA ALA A 175 83.04 24.75 30.03
C ALA A 175 84.52 25.01 29.73
N ALA A 176 84.84 25.44 28.50
CA ALA A 176 86.20 25.81 28.10
C ALA A 176 86.72 27.03 28.86
N LYS A 177 85.88 28.04 29.12
CA LYS A 177 86.27 29.21 29.92
C LYS A 177 86.45 28.85 31.40
N LEU A 178 85.58 28.01 31.96
CA LEU A 178 85.67 27.56 33.34
C LEU A 178 86.91 26.71 33.61
N SER A 179 87.38 25.91 32.64
CA SER A 179 88.60 25.11 32.79
C SER A 179 89.88 25.94 32.76
N ALA A 180 89.83 27.14 32.20
CA ALA A 180 90.93 28.09 32.15
C ALA A 180 91.03 29.00 33.39
N ILE A 181 90.07 28.93 34.32
CA ILE A 181 90.05 29.76 35.53
C ILE A 181 91.10 29.28 36.55
N GLN A 182 91.81 30.24 37.14
CA GLN A 182 92.52 30.03 38.40
C GLN A 182 91.57 30.34 39.58
N PRO A 183 91.26 29.37 40.45
CA PRO A 183 90.34 29.57 41.57
C PRO A 183 90.94 30.53 42.62
N GLU A 184 90.06 31.07 43.49
CA GLU A 184 90.39 31.98 44.61
C GLU A 184 90.76 33.43 44.22
N ALA A 185 90.18 33.94 43.13
CA ALA A 185 90.25 35.37 42.83
C ALA A 185 89.54 36.22 43.91
N ASP A 186 90.06 37.43 44.17
CA ASP A 186 89.52 38.35 45.17
C ASP A 186 88.06 38.73 44.85
N ALA A 187 87.16 38.44 45.79
CA ALA A 187 85.73 38.59 45.62
C ALA A 187 85.30 40.05 45.40
N GLU A 188 85.98 41.03 46.01
CA GLU A 188 85.65 42.46 45.83
C GLU A 188 85.94 42.92 44.40
N VAL A 189 87.03 42.45 43.80
CA VAL A 189 87.42 42.79 42.41
C VAL A 189 86.45 42.15 41.41
N VAL A 190 86.05 40.90 41.67
CA VAL A 190 85.10 40.17 40.82
C VAL A 190 83.71 40.81 40.84
N LEU A 191 83.21 41.22 42.01
CA LEU A 191 81.91 41.89 42.16
C LEU A 191 81.87 43.25 41.45
N ALA A 192 82.95 44.03 41.51
CA ALA A 192 83.06 45.31 40.79
C ALA A 192 83.08 45.12 39.26
N GLU A 193 83.74 44.08 38.76
CA GLU A 193 83.78 43.77 37.32
C GLU A 193 82.44 43.19 36.82
N LEU A 194 81.73 42.45 37.68
CA LEU A 194 80.38 41.92 37.42
C LEU A 194 79.34 43.05 37.29
N GLU A 195 79.37 44.06 38.16
CA GLU A 195 78.50 45.24 38.03
C GLU A 195 78.75 46.00 36.71
N ARG A 196 79.98 45.93 36.19
CA ARG A 196 80.39 46.65 34.98
C ARG A 196 80.08 45.91 33.68
N VAL A 197 80.15 44.58 33.65
CA VAL A 197 80.08 43.78 32.39
C VAL A 197 79.01 42.68 32.44
N GLY A 198 78.48 42.35 33.61
CA GLY A 198 77.64 41.16 33.81
C GLY A 198 76.28 41.21 33.11
N GLY A 199 75.73 42.41 32.88
CA GLY A 199 74.46 42.59 32.16
C GLY A 199 74.56 42.43 30.65
N GLU A 200 75.74 42.69 30.06
CA GLU A 200 75.96 42.64 28.60
C GLU A 200 76.53 41.30 28.13
N ASN A 201 77.17 40.53 29.02
CA ASN A 201 77.74 39.23 28.69
C ASN A 201 77.52 38.20 29.81
N PRO A 202 76.41 37.44 29.76
CA PRO A 202 76.08 36.45 30.80
C PRO A 202 77.13 35.36 30.97
N ILE A 203 77.79 34.95 29.89
CA ILE A 203 78.86 33.94 29.93
C ILE A 203 80.07 34.48 30.71
N LEU A 204 80.46 35.73 30.44
CA LEU A 204 81.57 36.37 31.15
C LEU A 204 81.22 36.58 32.63
N ALA A 205 79.99 36.97 32.94
CA ALA A 205 79.50 37.10 34.31
C ALA A 205 79.64 35.78 35.08
N LEU A 206 79.22 34.68 34.45
CA LEU A 206 79.26 33.36 35.06
C LEU A 206 80.70 32.87 35.29
N VAL A 207 81.61 33.17 34.36
CA VAL A 207 83.04 32.87 34.45
C VAL A 207 83.71 33.71 35.55
N GLN A 208 83.37 35.00 35.66
CA GLN A 208 83.87 35.88 36.72
C GLN A 208 83.39 35.41 38.09
N LEU A 209 82.10 35.07 38.24
CA LEU A 209 81.60 34.51 39.50
C LEU A 209 82.32 33.20 39.88
N ALA A 210 82.55 32.34 38.90
CA ALA A 210 83.21 31.05 39.11
C ALA A 210 84.69 31.15 39.52
N SER A 211 85.39 32.27 39.26
CA SER A 211 86.77 32.47 39.72
C SER A 211 86.90 32.71 41.23
N THR A 212 85.81 33.06 41.90
CA THR A 212 85.75 33.16 43.38
C THR A 212 85.53 31.81 44.07
N PHE A 213 85.24 30.74 43.31
CA PHE A 213 85.00 29.42 43.87
C PHE A 213 86.30 28.73 44.28
N SER A 214 86.21 27.91 45.35
CA SER A 214 87.24 26.92 45.67
C SER A 214 87.37 25.89 44.55
N ALA A 215 88.56 25.29 44.38
CA ALA A 215 88.82 24.29 43.33
C ALA A 215 87.78 23.15 43.27
N GLU A 216 87.36 22.62 44.42
CA GLU A 216 86.36 21.55 44.52
C GLU A 216 84.98 21.96 44.00
N LYS A 217 84.55 23.19 44.31
CA LYS A 217 83.28 23.76 43.83
C LYS A 217 83.32 24.05 42.33
N LEU A 218 84.44 24.59 41.83
CA LEU A 218 84.63 24.82 40.40
C LEU A 218 84.58 23.51 39.62
N GLN A 219 85.23 22.45 40.11
CA GLN A 219 85.19 21.12 39.51
C GLN A 219 83.76 20.53 39.52
N SER A 220 83.01 20.73 40.61
CA SER A 220 81.60 20.30 40.67
C SER A 220 80.71 21.04 39.65
N VAL A 221 80.92 22.35 39.44
CA VAL A 221 80.19 23.14 38.44
C VAL A 221 80.53 22.69 37.02
N GLN A 222 81.81 22.43 36.73
CA GLN A 222 82.24 21.87 35.44
C GLN A 222 81.61 20.51 35.16
N ALA A 223 81.56 19.62 36.16
CA ALA A 223 80.92 18.31 36.03
C ALA A 223 79.43 18.45 35.70
N LYS A 224 78.69 19.32 36.39
CA LYS A 224 77.27 19.58 36.11
C LYS A 224 77.01 20.17 34.74
N ILE A 225 77.90 21.04 34.23
CA ILE A 225 77.79 21.58 32.87
C ILE A 225 78.03 20.47 31.83
N GLY A 226 78.98 19.57 32.08
CA GLY A 226 79.20 18.39 31.24
C GLY A 226 78.00 17.44 31.23
N GLU A 227 77.40 17.18 32.40
CA GLU A 227 76.17 16.39 32.53
C GLU A 227 74.99 17.04 31.80
N LEU A 228 74.81 18.35 31.96
CA LEU A 228 73.76 19.10 31.27
C LEU A 228 73.95 19.05 29.74
N ARG A 229 75.18 19.19 29.25
CA ARG A 229 75.50 19.08 27.82
C ARG A 229 75.13 17.71 27.28
N ALA A 230 75.61 16.64 27.92
CA ALA A 230 75.32 15.28 27.50
C ALA A 230 73.81 14.99 27.53
N SER A 231 73.10 15.51 28.54
CA SER A 231 71.64 15.39 28.63
C SER A 231 70.92 16.10 27.49
N LEU A 232 71.37 17.30 27.08
CA LEU A 232 70.77 18.05 25.97
C LEU A 232 71.08 17.41 24.61
N GLU A 233 72.29 16.90 24.43
CA GLU A 233 72.68 16.13 23.23
C GLU A 233 71.83 14.86 23.09
N GLN A 234 71.61 14.13 24.19
CA GLN A 234 70.72 12.97 24.19
C GLN A 234 69.26 13.36 23.93
N ALA A 235 68.76 14.41 24.58
CA ALA A 235 67.40 14.90 24.35
C ALA A 235 67.14 15.25 22.87
N LEU A 236 68.14 15.75 22.14
CA LEU A 236 68.03 16.04 20.71
C LEU A 236 67.99 14.77 19.84
N ILE A 237 68.67 13.69 20.25
CA ILE A 237 68.55 12.39 19.60
C ILE A 237 67.15 11.81 19.82
N ASP A 238 66.68 11.88 21.07
CA ASP A 238 65.37 11.37 21.46
C ASP A 238 64.24 12.16 20.74
N ASP A 239 64.35 13.49 20.66
CA ASP A 239 63.40 14.35 19.93
C ASP A 239 63.32 13.96 18.44
N ARG A 240 64.45 13.62 17.80
CA ARG A 240 64.48 13.17 16.40
C ARG A 240 63.79 11.83 16.19
N GLU A 241 64.05 10.86 17.06
CA GLU A 241 63.35 9.57 17.01
C GLU A 241 61.85 9.74 17.25
N GLN A 242 61.48 10.57 18.23
CA GLN A 242 60.08 10.88 18.52
C GLN A 242 59.38 11.58 17.35
N GLU A 243 60.07 12.49 16.65
CA GLU A 243 59.53 13.17 15.48
C GLU A 243 59.27 12.20 14.32
N ILE A 244 60.21 11.29 14.05
CA ILE A 244 60.02 10.24 13.04
C ILE A 244 58.79 9.39 13.40
N GLN A 245 58.67 8.96 14.65
CA GLN A 245 57.53 8.15 15.08
C GLN A 245 56.21 8.93 15.02
N SER A 246 56.22 10.21 15.37
CA SER A 246 55.05 11.09 15.31
C SER A 246 54.59 11.29 13.87
N GLN A 247 55.52 11.46 12.93
CA GLN A 247 55.23 11.53 11.50
C GLN A 247 54.60 10.24 10.98
N LEU A 248 55.16 9.07 11.32
CA LEU A 248 54.61 7.77 10.92
C LEU A 248 53.21 7.54 11.48
N ASN A 249 52.98 7.91 12.75
CA ASN A 249 51.67 7.79 13.38
C ASN A 249 50.64 8.71 12.71
N PHE A 250 51.03 9.95 12.38
CA PHE A 250 50.19 10.89 11.65
C PHE A 250 49.80 10.36 10.27
N GLU A 251 50.77 9.88 9.48
CA GLU A 251 50.51 9.30 8.15
C GLU A 251 49.57 8.08 8.23
N ALA A 252 49.75 7.23 9.24
CA ALA A 252 48.86 6.09 9.48
C ALA A 252 47.43 6.52 9.81
N GLN A 253 47.25 7.57 10.62
CA GLN A 253 45.93 8.11 10.95
C GLN A 253 45.25 8.76 9.74
N ILE A 254 45.98 9.54 8.94
CA ILE A 254 45.46 10.13 7.70
C ILE A 254 45.00 9.03 6.74
N TYR A 255 45.82 7.98 6.55
CA TYR A 255 45.45 6.84 5.72
C TYR A 255 44.16 6.14 6.19
N GLN A 256 44.02 5.92 7.51
CA GLN A 256 42.80 5.33 8.07
C GLN A 256 41.57 6.21 7.86
N ILE A 257 41.71 7.53 7.98
CA ILE A 257 40.61 8.48 7.71
C ILE A 257 40.23 8.43 6.23
N GLU A 258 41.20 8.41 5.32
CA GLU A 258 40.95 8.33 3.87
C GLU A 258 40.23 7.02 3.50
N GLU A 259 40.68 5.88 4.03
CA GLU A 259 40.04 4.57 3.82
C GLU A 259 38.58 4.57 4.31
N GLN A 260 38.33 5.09 5.52
CA GLN A 260 36.98 5.20 6.07
C GLN A 260 36.10 6.13 5.24
N ARG A 261 36.64 7.27 4.77
CA ARG A 261 35.92 8.20 3.90
C ARG A 261 35.53 7.53 2.58
N GLU A 262 36.44 6.82 1.94
CA GLU A 262 36.17 6.11 0.68
C GLU A 262 35.07 5.05 0.86
N ALA A 263 35.15 4.25 1.94
CA ALA A 263 34.15 3.25 2.26
C ALA A 263 32.76 3.86 2.48
N ILE A 264 32.67 4.96 3.25
CA ILE A 264 31.40 5.64 3.53
C ILE A 264 30.87 6.33 2.26
N GLN A 265 31.73 6.93 1.43
CA GLN A 265 31.33 7.52 0.16
C GLN A 265 30.76 6.47 -0.80
N SER A 266 31.37 5.28 -0.87
CA SER A 266 30.88 4.16 -1.67
C SER A 266 29.51 3.67 -1.17
N ALA A 267 29.38 3.44 0.15
CA ALA A 267 28.12 3.04 0.76
C ALA A 267 27.00 4.06 0.54
N LYS A 268 27.32 5.36 0.61
CA LYS A 268 26.38 6.44 0.30
C LYS A 268 25.91 6.42 -1.15
N ALA A 269 26.81 6.26 -2.10
CA ALA A 269 26.46 6.19 -3.51
C ALA A 269 25.58 4.96 -3.82
N GLU A 270 25.83 3.83 -3.15
CA GLU A 270 24.98 2.63 -3.23
C GLU A 270 23.58 2.90 -2.67
N ALA A 271 23.48 3.52 -1.48
CA ALA A 271 22.21 3.89 -0.87
C ALA A 271 21.41 4.86 -1.75
N GLU A 272 22.04 5.89 -2.33
CA GLU A 272 21.41 6.83 -3.27
C GLU A 272 20.89 6.12 -4.52
N THR A 273 21.65 5.18 -5.07
CA THR A 273 21.21 4.36 -6.20
C THR A 273 20.00 3.51 -5.83
N LYS A 274 19.99 2.95 -4.62
CA LYS A 274 18.89 2.13 -4.12
C LYS A 274 17.63 2.95 -3.88
N VAL A 275 17.73 4.20 -3.40
CA VAL A 275 16.58 5.13 -3.30
C VAL A 275 15.90 5.26 -4.66
N VAL A 276 16.65 5.57 -5.72
CA VAL A 276 16.08 5.72 -7.08
C VAL A 276 15.39 4.44 -7.55
N GLN A 277 15.97 3.26 -7.28
CA GLN A 277 15.35 1.98 -7.62
C GLN A 277 14.02 1.77 -6.88
N VAL A 278 13.99 2.04 -5.57
CA VAL A 278 12.80 1.88 -4.74
C VAL A 278 11.72 2.90 -5.11
N GLU A 279 12.09 4.13 -5.49
CA GLU A 279 11.16 5.14 -6.02
C GLU A 279 10.47 4.67 -7.29
N HIS A 280 11.21 4.02 -8.21
CA HIS A 280 10.61 3.42 -9.40
C HIS A 280 9.63 2.30 -9.05
N MET A 281 9.96 1.45 -8.07
CA MET A 281 9.07 0.39 -7.59
C MET A 281 7.80 0.98 -6.93
N LEU A 282 7.95 2.04 -6.14
CA LEU A 282 6.85 2.78 -5.53
C LEU A 282 5.92 3.38 -6.60
N ALA A 283 6.48 4.02 -7.62
CA ALA A 283 5.70 4.57 -8.73
C ALA A 283 4.92 3.48 -9.48
N ALA A 284 5.57 2.33 -9.74
CA ALA A 284 4.90 1.19 -10.37
C ALA A 284 3.77 0.62 -9.49
N ALA A 285 3.96 0.50 -8.18
CA ALA A 285 2.93 0.05 -7.24
C ALA A 285 1.73 1.04 -7.19
N LYS A 286 2.01 2.36 -7.16
CA LYS A 286 0.96 3.39 -7.25
C LYS A 286 0.14 3.28 -8.54
N LYS A 287 0.81 3.06 -9.68
CA LYS A 287 0.14 2.85 -10.96
C LYS A 287 -0.73 1.58 -10.95
N ARG A 288 -0.19 0.45 -10.48
CA ARG A 288 -0.95 -0.81 -10.35
C ARG A 288 -2.22 -0.62 -9.52
N LYS A 289 -2.10 0.02 -8.35
CA LYS A 289 -3.26 0.34 -7.49
C LYS A 289 -4.31 1.19 -8.21
N PHE A 290 -3.88 2.20 -8.95
CA PHE A 290 -4.78 3.07 -9.72
C PHE A 290 -5.51 2.29 -10.82
N ASP A 291 -4.78 1.51 -11.62
CA ASP A 291 -5.35 0.72 -12.71
C ASP A 291 -6.33 -0.35 -12.18
N ALA A 292 -5.98 -1.03 -11.08
CA ALA A 292 -6.87 -1.97 -10.40
C ALA A 292 -8.11 -1.28 -9.82
N GLY A 293 -7.98 -0.06 -9.29
CA GLY A 293 -9.12 0.76 -8.84
C GLY A 293 -10.12 1.05 -9.95
N ARG A 294 -9.64 1.38 -11.16
CA ARG A 294 -10.50 1.60 -12.33
C ARG A 294 -11.19 0.31 -12.78
N GLU A 295 -10.48 -0.82 -12.76
CA GLU A 295 -11.06 -2.11 -13.11
C GLU A 295 -12.12 -2.54 -12.11
N LEU A 296 -11.90 -2.33 -10.81
CA LEU A 296 -12.87 -2.61 -9.76
C LEU A 296 -14.17 -1.82 -9.97
N GLU A 297 -14.06 -0.52 -10.26
CA GLU A 297 -15.22 0.33 -10.55
C GLU A 297 -15.97 -0.13 -11.81
N SER A 298 -15.23 -0.37 -12.90
CA SER A 298 -15.76 -0.86 -14.18
C SER A 298 -16.50 -2.19 -14.02
N ALA A 299 -15.89 -3.17 -13.36
CA ALA A 299 -16.48 -4.49 -13.12
C ALA A 299 -17.69 -4.42 -12.19
N SER A 300 -17.64 -3.58 -11.15
CA SER A 300 -18.76 -3.38 -10.22
C SER A 300 -19.97 -2.74 -10.91
N ASN A 301 -19.75 -1.72 -11.74
CA ASN A 301 -20.80 -1.08 -12.51
C ASN A 301 -21.39 -2.04 -13.56
N GLY A 302 -20.52 -2.78 -14.27
CA GLY A 302 -20.94 -3.81 -15.23
C GLY A 302 -21.80 -4.89 -14.59
N LYS A 303 -21.37 -5.42 -13.43
CA LYS A 303 -22.15 -6.37 -12.64
C LYS A 303 -23.54 -5.84 -12.30
N LYS A 304 -23.61 -4.63 -11.74
CA LYS A 304 -24.89 -4.01 -11.36
C LYS A 304 -25.83 -3.84 -12.55
N MET A 305 -25.31 -3.43 -13.71
CA MET A 305 -26.10 -3.31 -14.93
C MET A 305 -26.60 -4.67 -15.41
N LYS A 306 -25.75 -5.70 -15.34
CA LYS A 306 -26.12 -7.07 -15.73
C LYS A 306 -27.17 -7.66 -14.80
N GLU A 307 -27.03 -7.51 -13.49
CA GLU A 307 -28.03 -7.93 -12.50
C GLU A 307 -29.40 -7.29 -12.78
N ALA A 308 -29.43 -5.98 -13.03
CA ALA A 308 -30.68 -5.29 -13.40
C ALA A 308 -31.29 -5.80 -14.72
N GLN A 309 -30.46 -6.14 -15.71
CA GLN A 309 -30.92 -6.76 -16.96
C GLN A 309 -31.54 -8.14 -16.71
N CYS A 310 -30.89 -8.97 -15.89
CA CYS A 310 -31.35 -10.31 -15.53
C CYS A 310 -32.69 -10.25 -14.78
N ASP A 311 -32.83 -9.34 -13.81
CA ASP A 311 -34.07 -9.17 -13.07
C ASP A 311 -35.22 -8.70 -13.96
N ASN A 312 -34.94 -7.84 -14.94
CA ASN A 312 -35.92 -7.45 -15.94
C ASN A 312 -36.34 -8.66 -16.81
N TRP A 313 -35.40 -9.47 -17.30
CA TRP A 313 -35.71 -10.67 -18.06
C TRP A 313 -36.57 -11.67 -17.27
N ARG A 314 -36.22 -11.94 -16.01
CA ARG A 314 -37.00 -12.79 -15.09
C ARG A 314 -38.42 -12.26 -14.90
N SER A 315 -38.56 -10.96 -14.69
CA SER A 315 -39.86 -10.31 -14.48
C SER A 315 -40.73 -10.37 -15.74
N LEU A 316 -40.15 -10.14 -16.92
CA LEU A 316 -40.84 -10.27 -18.20
C LEU A 316 -41.31 -11.72 -18.44
N TYR A 317 -40.42 -12.69 -18.25
CA TYR A 317 -40.74 -14.10 -18.43
C TYR A 317 -41.86 -14.55 -17.47
N ALA A 318 -41.79 -14.18 -16.19
CA ALA A 318 -42.80 -14.52 -15.20
C ALA A 318 -44.19 -13.96 -15.56
N ARG A 319 -44.25 -12.66 -15.89
CA ARG A 319 -45.49 -11.99 -16.31
C ARG A 319 -46.08 -12.63 -17.55
N ASP A 320 -45.27 -12.84 -18.59
CA ASP A 320 -45.76 -13.35 -19.86
C ASP A 320 -46.18 -14.83 -19.73
N THR A 321 -45.53 -15.60 -18.85
CA THR A 321 -45.92 -16.97 -18.52
C THR A 321 -47.26 -17.03 -17.77
N GLU A 322 -47.49 -16.13 -16.82
CA GLU A 322 -48.78 -15.99 -16.13
C GLU A 322 -49.90 -15.61 -17.10
N GLN A 323 -49.62 -14.65 -17.99
CA GLN A 323 -50.56 -14.25 -19.03
C GLN A 323 -50.90 -15.44 -19.95
N ARG A 324 -49.90 -16.09 -20.56
CA ARG A 324 -50.13 -17.26 -21.45
C ARG A 324 -50.88 -18.39 -20.73
N SER A 325 -50.56 -18.66 -19.46
CA SER A 325 -51.26 -19.67 -18.66
C SER A 325 -52.75 -19.34 -18.47
N THR A 326 -53.06 -18.06 -18.24
CA THR A 326 -54.44 -17.56 -18.14
C THR A 326 -55.17 -17.71 -19.47
N GLU A 327 -54.53 -17.31 -20.58
CA GLU A 327 -55.10 -17.41 -21.93
C GLU A 327 -55.39 -18.86 -22.33
N ILE A 328 -54.46 -19.79 -22.06
CA ILE A 328 -54.64 -21.23 -22.27
C ILE A 328 -55.81 -21.77 -21.44
N SER A 329 -55.95 -21.35 -20.19
CA SER A 329 -57.05 -21.76 -19.31
C SER A 329 -58.40 -21.32 -19.85
N ILE A 330 -58.51 -20.08 -20.32
CA ILE A 330 -59.73 -19.53 -20.94
C ILE A 330 -60.10 -20.34 -22.18
N ILE A 331 -59.15 -20.59 -23.09
CA ILE A 331 -59.41 -21.37 -24.30
C ILE A 331 -59.89 -22.78 -23.94
N ARG A 332 -59.25 -23.46 -22.98
CA ARG A 332 -59.68 -24.79 -22.52
C ARG A 332 -61.09 -24.80 -21.94
N GLN A 333 -61.46 -23.77 -21.18
CA GLN A 333 -62.82 -23.63 -20.64
C GLN A 333 -63.85 -23.48 -21.75
N VAL A 334 -63.55 -22.66 -22.78
CA VAL A 334 -64.42 -22.50 -23.96
C VAL A 334 -64.53 -23.82 -24.75
N GLU A 335 -63.40 -24.50 -25.01
CA GLU A 335 -63.37 -25.82 -25.66
C GLU A 335 -64.27 -26.84 -24.92
N GLN A 336 -64.14 -26.91 -23.59
CA GLN A 336 -64.92 -27.82 -22.75
C GLN A 336 -66.42 -27.51 -22.79
N ILE A 337 -66.80 -26.23 -22.71
CA ILE A 337 -68.20 -25.81 -22.76
C ILE A 337 -68.81 -26.17 -24.13
N LEU A 338 -68.10 -25.89 -25.22
CA LEU A 338 -68.57 -26.24 -26.57
C LEU A 338 -68.70 -27.76 -26.75
N ALA A 339 -67.77 -28.55 -26.24
CA ALA A 339 -67.77 -30.01 -26.40
C ALA A 339 -68.86 -30.72 -25.57
N THR A 340 -69.13 -30.23 -24.35
CA THR A 340 -70.01 -30.93 -23.38
C THR A 340 -71.40 -30.33 -23.22
N LYS A 341 -71.58 -29.07 -23.62
CA LYS A 341 -72.81 -28.28 -23.37
C LYS A 341 -73.28 -27.56 -24.64
N LEU A 342 -73.13 -28.22 -25.78
CA LEU A 342 -73.33 -27.67 -27.12
C LEU A 342 -74.68 -26.97 -27.32
N GLU A 343 -75.77 -27.56 -26.83
CA GLU A 343 -77.12 -26.99 -26.99
C GLU A 343 -77.28 -25.68 -26.21
N GLY A 344 -76.77 -25.63 -24.97
CA GLY A 344 -76.76 -24.42 -24.14
C GLY A 344 -75.80 -23.36 -24.66
N ALA A 345 -74.59 -23.74 -25.07
CA ALA A 345 -73.63 -22.82 -25.67
C ALA A 345 -74.15 -22.24 -26.99
N SER A 346 -74.77 -23.05 -27.85
CA SER A 346 -75.39 -22.60 -29.10
C SER A 346 -76.53 -21.62 -28.84
N SER A 347 -77.36 -21.88 -27.82
CA SER A 347 -78.44 -20.95 -27.42
C SER A 347 -77.89 -19.61 -26.91
N TYR A 348 -76.84 -19.62 -26.08
CA TYR A 348 -76.19 -18.40 -25.58
C TYR A 348 -75.55 -17.59 -26.72
N ILE A 349 -74.80 -18.26 -27.60
CA ILE A 349 -74.09 -17.64 -28.72
C ILE A 349 -75.07 -17.10 -29.77
N LYS A 350 -76.18 -17.79 -30.06
CA LYS A 350 -77.25 -17.27 -30.94
C LYS A 350 -77.91 -16.02 -30.38
N GLY A 351 -78.03 -15.92 -29.05
CA GLY A 351 -78.48 -14.70 -28.37
C GLY A 351 -77.58 -13.49 -28.58
N ARG A 352 -76.32 -13.69 -29.01
CA ARG A 352 -75.34 -12.65 -29.34
C ARG A 352 -75.28 -12.31 -30.84
N ILE A 353 -75.97 -13.07 -31.70
CA ILE A 353 -76.02 -12.87 -33.15
C ILE A 353 -77.15 -11.90 -33.56
N ASN A 354 -78.13 -11.73 -32.69
CA ASN A 354 -79.22 -10.74 -32.76
C ASN A 354 -78.86 -9.51 -31.94
#